data_AF-A0A354ZI83-F1
#
_entry.id   AF-A0A354ZI83-F1
#
_cell.length_a   1.000
_cell.length_b   1.000
_cell.length_c   1.000
_cell.angle_alpha   90.00
_cell.angle_beta   90.00
_cell.angle_gamma   90.00
#
_symmetry.space_group_name_H-M   'P 1'
#
loop_
_entity.id
_entity.type
_entity.pdbx_description
1 polymer ?
#
loop_
_entity_poly.entity_id
_entity_poly.type
_entity_poly.pdbx_seq_one_letter_code
_entity_poly.pdbx_strand_id
1 'polypeptide(L)' 'MKSTGIVRKVDELGRVVIPIELRRTLQIAEKDSLEIYVDGEKIILKKYEPACI' A
#
# COMPACT_ATOMS: atom_id res chain seq x y z
N MET A 1 -0.03 -3.77 15.30
CA MET A 1 -0.18 -2.65 14.33
C MET A 1 0.83 -1.57 14.72
N LYS A 2 1.80 -1.23 13.86
CA LYS A 2 2.70 -0.10 14.12
C LYS A 2 2.13 1.14 13.42
N SER A 3 1.91 2.21 14.17
CA SER A 3 1.50 3.49 13.58
C SER A 3 2.72 4.23 13.06
N THR A 4 2.71 4.62 11.80
CA THR A 4 3.74 5.49 11.22
C THR A 4 3.45 6.97 11.46
N GLY A 5 2.22 7.32 11.88
CA GLY A 5 1.78 8.71 12.04
C GLY A 5 1.66 9.51 10.74
N ILE A 6 1.87 8.88 9.58
CA ILE A 6 1.88 9.56 8.28
C ILE A 6 0.45 9.72 7.76
N VAL A 7 0.03 10.96 7.52
CA VAL A 7 -1.27 11.29 6.94
C VAL A 7 -1.07 11.83 5.52
N ARG A 8 -1.85 11.30 4.57
CA ARG A 8 -1.83 11.77 3.17
C ARG A 8 -3.24 12.05 2.69
N LYS A 9 -3.42 13.16 1.98
CA LYS A 9 -4.68 13.48 1.31
C LYS A 9 -4.86 12.56 0.11
N VAL A 10 -6.11 12.22 -0.15
CA VAL A 10 -6.54 11.56 -1.37
C VAL A 10 -6.56 12.58 -2.50
N ASP A 11 -6.11 12.19 -3.69
CA ASP A 11 -6.19 13.05 -4.87
C ASP A 11 -7.60 13.06 -5.50
N GLU A 12 -7.78 13.82 -6.56
CA GLU A 12 -9.07 13.99 -7.23
C GLU A 12 -9.64 12.69 -7.83
N LEU A 13 -8.80 11.66 -7.99
CA LEU A 13 -9.18 10.36 -8.55
C LEU A 13 -9.34 9.27 -7.49
N GLY A 14 -9.24 9.61 -6.20
CA GLY A 14 -9.36 8.64 -5.13
C GLY A 14 -8.06 7.90 -4.80
N ARG A 15 -6.91 8.32 -5.34
CA ARG A 15 -5.62 7.64 -5.12
C ARG A 15 -4.91 8.21 -3.89
N VAL A 16 -4.16 7.35 -3.21
CA VAL A 16 -3.27 7.74 -2.11
C VAL A 16 -1.83 7.41 -2.48
N VAL A 17 -0.90 8.27 -2.09
CA VAL A 17 0.53 8.07 -2.34
C VAL A 17 1.14 7.32 -1.16
N ILE A 18 1.81 6.20 -1.43
CA ILE A 18 2.65 5.51 -0.45
C ILE A 18 3.96 6.31 -0.28
N PRO A 19 4.31 6.76 0.94
CA PRO A 19 5.57 7.45 1.23
C PRO A 19 6.81 6.67 0.78
N ILE A 20 7.85 7.37 0.32
CA ILE A 20 9.07 6.75 -0.22
C ILE A 20 9.77 5.83 0.79
N GLU A 21 9.70 6.16 2.08
CA GLU A 21 10.26 5.34 3.16
C GLU A 21 9.61 3.96 3.20
N LEU A 22 8.27 3.89 3.20
CA LEU A 22 7.55 2.62 3.22
C LEU A 22 7.79 1.81 1.96
N ARG A 23 7.93 2.45 0.79
CA ARG A 23 8.29 1.75 -0.44
C ARG A 23 9.66 1.07 -0.33
N ARG A 24 10.66 1.74 0.26
CA ARG A 24 12.00 1.17 0.46
C ARG A 24 11.97 0.03 1.46
N THR A 25 11.29 0.21 2.60
CA THR A 25 11.18 -0.82 3.65
C THR A 25 10.42 -2.06 3.17
N LEU A 26 9.35 -1.89 2.40
CA LEU A 26 8.53 -2.98 1.86
C LEU A 26 9.00 -3.46 0.49
N GLN A 27 10.10 -2.92 -0.05
CA GLN A 27 10.65 -3.25 -1.36
C GLN A 27 9.60 -3.20 -2.49
N ILE A 28 8.81 -2.12 -2.50
CA ILE A 28 7.80 -1.84 -3.53
C ILE A 28 8.46 -0.95 -4.58
N ALA A 29 8.69 -1.52 -5.76
CA ALA A 29 9.24 -0.81 -6.91
C ALA A 29 8.13 -0.18 -7.76
N GLU A 30 8.54 0.65 -8.72
CA GLU A 30 7.61 1.13 -9.75
C GLU A 30 7.06 -0.06 -10.55
N LYS A 31 5.75 -0.02 -10.83
CA LYS A 31 4.99 -1.08 -11.53
C LYS A 31 4.79 -2.38 -10.73
N ASP A 32 5.24 -2.47 -9.48
CA ASP A 32 4.87 -3.59 -8.61
C ASP A 32 3.36 -3.61 -8.37
N SER A 33 2.77 -4.81 -8.45
CA SER A 33 1.37 -5.03 -8.12
C SER A 33 1.20 -5.09 -6.59
N LEU A 34 0.18 -4.40 -6.10
CA LEU A 34 -0.27 -4.48 -4.71
C LEU A 34 -1.69 -5.03 -4.70
N GLU A 35 -1.93 -5.96 -3.78
CA GLU A 35 -3.25 -6.49 -3.50
C GLU A 35 -3.92 -5.66 -2.40
N ILE A 36 -5.21 -5.39 -2.58
CA ILE A 36 -6.02 -4.57 -1.68
C ILE A 36 -7.00 -5.48 -0.97
N TYR A 37 -6.93 -5.50 0.36
CA TYR A 37 -7.88 -6.19 1.22
C TYR A 37 -8.69 -5.20 2.05
N VAL A 38 -9.89 -5.61 2.44
CA VAL A 38 -10.78 -4.87 3.32
C VAL A 38 -10.99 -5.69 4.59
N ASP A 39 -10.71 -5.09 5.75
CA ASP A 39 -10.93 -5.66 7.07
C ASP A 39 -11.73 -4.66 7.92
N GLY A 40 -13.05 -4.81 7.92
CA GLY A 40 -13.98 -3.84 8.49
C GLY A 40 -13.83 -2.46 7.83
N GLU A 41 -13.45 -1.46 8.61
CA GLU A 41 -13.21 -0.08 8.15
C GLU A 41 -11.75 0.17 7.73
N LYS A 42 -10.91 -0.87 7.66
CA LYS A 42 -9.49 -0.76 7.33
C LYS A 42 -9.22 -1.26 5.92
N ILE A 43 -8.36 -0.53 5.21
CA ILE A 43 -7.77 -0.99 3.96
C ILE A 43 -6.36 -1.53 4.26
N ILE A 44 -6.08 -2.75 3.81
CA ILE A 44 -4.78 -3.38 3.98
C ILE A 44 -4.17 -3.58 2.59
N LEU A 45 -2.96 -3.05 2.39
CA LEU A 45 -2.18 -3.22 1.16
C LEU A 45 -1.10 -4.27 1.39
N LYS A 46 -1.00 -5.26 0.49
CA LYS A 46 0.04 -6.29 0.51
C LYS A 46 0.74 -6.35 -0.85
N LYS A 47 2.04 -6.66 -0.87
CA LYS A 47 2.72 -6.95 -2.13
C LYS A 47 2.08 -8.18 -2.76
N TYR A 48 1.65 -8.04 -4.01
CA TYR A 48 1.09 -9.15 -4.75
C TYR A 48 2.23 -10.06 -5.20
N GLU A 49 2.20 -11.30 -4.71
CA GLU A 49 3.08 -12.35 -5.18
C GLU A 49 2.20 -13.31 -5.97
N PRO A 50 2.32 -13.36 -7.31
CA PRO A 50 1.61 -14.36 -8.08
C PRO A 50 2.09 -15.73 -7.59
N ALA A 51 1.21 -16.49 -6.94
CA ALA A 51 1.48 -17.89 -6.67
C ALA A 51 1.56 -18.59 -8.03
N CYS A 52 2.77 -18.87 -8.49
CA CYS A 52 2.97 -19.80 -9.60
C CYS A 52 2.42 -21.17 -9.16
N ILE A 53 1.38 -21.65 -9.84
CA ILE A 53 0.97 -23.07 -9.83
C ILE A 53 1.79 -23.78 -10.91
#